data_AF-A0A9D4MHG1-F1
#
_entry.id   AF-A0A9D4MHG1-F1
#
_cell.length_a   1.000
_cell.length_b   1.000
_cell.length_c   1.000
_cell.angle_alpha   90.00
_cell.angle_beta   90.00
_cell.angle_gamma   90.00
#
_symmetry.space_group_name_H-M   'P 1'
#
loop_
_entity.id
_entity.type
_entity.pdbx_description
1 polymer ?
#
loop_
_entity_poly.entity_id
_entity_poly.type
_entity_poly.pdbx_seq_one_letter_code
_entity_poly.pdbx_strand_id
1 'polypeptide(L)'
;MFAVCFVSTFSVCPATTTGLYCNQTCPQNCLNGLCNRYTARCDACANDWWGANCASVCGNCKGDKCNQDTGACASGCDDGYYSLTCTTPCRYSGCQACDNLGECVSCKQGKYDTLCSLNCSDKCHGQRTDACTALGRMESVVKASAFLVTSDQHARSDAMATAV
;
A
#
# COMPACT_ATOMS: atom_id res chain seq x y z
N MET A 1 -24.51 39.70 51.38
CA MET A 1 -23.79 40.08 50.16
C MET A 1 -22.62 39.12 50.00
N PHE A 2 -22.86 37.92 49.47
CA PHE A 2 -21.78 36.96 49.18
C PHE A 2 -21.29 37.25 47.76
N ALA A 3 -20.06 37.75 47.64
CA ALA A 3 -19.36 37.77 46.38
C ALA A 3 -19.07 36.32 46.00
N VAL A 4 -19.92 35.73 45.17
CA VAL A 4 -19.53 34.53 44.44
C VAL A 4 -18.41 34.95 43.49
N CYS A 5 -17.17 34.69 43.88
CA CYS A 5 -16.11 34.50 42.89
C CYS A 5 -16.61 33.37 42.00
N PHE A 6 -17.23 33.70 40.87
CA PHE A 6 -17.23 32.78 39.76
C PHE A 6 -15.75 32.57 39.46
N VAL A 7 -15.21 31.46 39.95
CA VAL A 7 -13.95 30.93 39.46
C VAL A 7 -14.26 30.65 38.01
N SER A 8 -13.99 31.62 37.11
CA SER A 8 -14.17 31.43 35.68
C SER A 8 -13.48 30.13 35.35
N THR A 9 -14.26 29.12 34.99
CA THR A 9 -13.78 27.76 34.80
C THR A 9 -12.87 27.74 33.59
N PHE A 10 -11.59 28.11 33.76
CA PHE A 10 -10.50 27.89 32.81
C PHE A 10 -10.13 26.38 32.76
N SER A 11 -11.11 25.50 32.95
CA SER A 11 -10.94 24.05 32.89
C SER A 11 -10.94 23.52 31.45
N VAL A 12 -11.25 24.38 30.46
CA VAL A 12 -11.28 24.03 29.04
C VAL A 12 -10.52 25.10 28.27
N CYS A 13 -9.50 24.68 27.52
CA CYS A 13 -8.80 25.57 26.60
C CYS A 13 -9.60 25.75 25.31
N PRO A 14 -9.53 26.91 24.64
CA PRO A 14 -10.02 27.07 23.27
C PRO A 14 -9.45 25.98 22.35
N ALA A 15 -10.20 25.58 21.33
CA ALA A 15 -9.71 24.64 20.31
C ALA A 15 -8.34 25.10 19.79
N THR A 16 -7.45 24.16 19.47
CA THR A 16 -6.06 24.39 19.04
C THR A 16 -5.07 24.82 20.13
N THR A 17 -5.49 24.98 21.39
CA THR A 17 -4.60 25.40 22.49
C THR A 17 -4.55 24.40 23.66
N THR A 18 -3.42 24.38 24.37
CA THR A 18 -3.10 23.43 25.45
C THR A 18 -2.25 24.09 26.55
N GLY A 19 -2.04 23.36 27.65
CA GLY A 19 -1.30 23.80 28.82
C GLY A 19 -2.19 24.31 29.96
N LEU A 20 -1.59 24.49 31.14
CA LEU A 20 -2.29 24.96 32.35
C LEU A 20 -2.91 26.35 32.18
N TYR A 21 -2.29 27.18 31.35
CA TYR A 21 -2.72 28.56 31.06
C TYR A 21 -3.16 28.76 29.60
N CYS A 22 -3.34 27.68 28.83
CA CYS A 22 -3.76 27.71 27.42
C CYS A 22 -2.89 28.63 26.52
N ASN A 23 -1.59 28.71 26.79
CA ASN A 23 -0.63 29.55 26.04
C ASN A 23 0.22 28.75 25.03
N GLN A 24 0.00 27.44 24.94
CA GLN A 24 0.65 26.56 23.98
C GLN A 24 -0.36 26.14 22.92
N THR A 25 0.11 25.88 21.70
CA THR A 25 -0.72 25.33 20.63
C THR A 25 -0.65 23.81 20.62
N CYS A 26 -1.73 23.18 20.17
CA CYS A 26 -1.74 21.75 19.89
C CYS A 26 -0.67 21.41 18.82
N PRO A 27 -0.12 20.17 18.85
CA PRO A 27 0.75 19.70 17.79
C PRO A 27 0.11 19.85 16.42
N GLN A 28 0.98 20.02 15.42
CA GLN A 28 0.53 20.04 14.03
C GLN A 28 -0.04 18.67 13.66
N ASN A 29 -0.95 18.64 12.68
CA ASN A 29 -1.60 17.42 12.19
C ASN A 29 -2.49 16.68 13.19
N CYS A 30 -2.76 17.24 14.39
CA CYS A 30 -3.92 16.80 15.16
C CYS A 30 -5.18 17.06 14.33
N LEU A 31 -6.08 16.08 14.25
CA LEU A 31 -7.35 16.22 13.55
C LEU A 31 -8.16 17.37 14.18
N ASN A 32 -8.58 18.33 13.35
CA ASN A 32 -9.26 19.56 13.78
C ASN A 32 -8.51 20.39 14.83
N GLY A 33 -7.19 20.18 14.98
CA GLY A 33 -6.39 20.84 16.02
C GLY A 33 -6.82 20.50 17.45
N LEU A 34 -7.44 19.33 17.66
CA LEU A 34 -7.88 18.86 18.97
C LEU A 34 -6.78 18.01 19.63
N CYS A 35 -6.41 18.39 20.85
CA CYS A 35 -5.44 17.67 21.65
C CYS A 35 -5.79 17.75 23.14
N ASN A 36 -5.25 16.82 23.91
CA ASN A 36 -5.36 16.81 25.36
C ASN A 36 -4.70 18.06 25.95
N ARG A 37 -5.46 18.78 26.79
CA ARG A 37 -5.02 20.05 27.38
C ARG A 37 -3.81 19.97 28.33
N TYR A 38 -3.45 18.78 28.81
CA TYR A 38 -2.34 18.59 29.76
C TYR A 38 -1.15 17.88 29.12
N THR A 39 -1.41 16.88 28.27
CA THR A 39 -0.36 16.06 27.66
C THR A 39 0.00 16.50 26.25
N ALA A 40 -0.79 17.40 25.64
CA ALA A 40 -0.71 17.80 24.24
C ALA A 40 -0.88 16.65 23.23
N ARG A 41 -1.23 15.43 23.68
CA ARG A 41 -1.50 14.29 22.81
C ARG A 41 -2.74 14.58 21.95
N CYS A 42 -2.65 14.36 20.65
CA CYS A 42 -3.79 14.49 19.76
C CYS A 42 -4.82 13.37 20.03
N ASP A 43 -6.11 13.71 19.98
CA ASP A 43 -7.17 12.70 20.12
C ASP A 43 -7.25 11.79 18.88
N ALA A 44 -6.94 12.36 17.72
CA ALA A 44 -6.77 11.67 16.46
C ALA A 44 -5.82 12.47 15.57
N CYS A 45 -5.18 11.80 14.61
CA CYS A 45 -4.37 12.42 13.58
C CYS A 45 -5.16 12.69 12.30
N ALA A 46 -4.74 13.75 11.60
CA ALA A 46 -5.07 13.95 10.18
C ALA A 46 -4.64 12.71 9.36
N ASN A 47 -5.22 12.56 8.17
CA ASN A 47 -4.81 11.48 7.25
C ASN A 47 -3.30 11.52 7.05
N ASP A 48 -2.70 10.33 6.96
CA ASP A 48 -1.27 10.14 6.74
C ASP A 48 -0.36 10.52 7.92
N TRP A 49 -0.90 10.80 9.11
CA TRP A 49 -0.11 11.07 10.31
C TRP A 49 -0.42 10.11 11.45
N TRP A 50 0.57 9.85 12.30
CA TRP A 50 0.48 9.00 13.47
C TRP A 50 1.47 9.44 14.57
N GLY A 51 1.38 8.77 15.71
CA GLY A 51 2.07 9.05 16.95
C GLY A 51 1.22 9.93 17.88
N ALA A 52 1.60 9.97 19.16
CA ALA A 52 0.87 10.72 20.18
C ALA A 52 0.64 12.20 19.82
N ASN A 53 1.57 12.80 19.08
CA ASN A 53 1.50 14.21 18.67
C ASN A 53 1.38 14.36 17.14
N CYS A 54 0.99 13.30 16.42
CA CYS A 54 0.84 13.29 14.95
C CYS A 54 2.07 13.83 14.20
N ALA A 55 3.25 13.52 14.72
CA ALA A 55 4.53 14.00 14.19
C ALA A 55 5.17 13.04 13.18
N SER A 56 4.64 11.82 13.06
CA SER A 56 5.16 10.80 12.15
C SER A 56 4.21 10.60 10.98
N VAL A 57 4.75 10.40 9.78
CA VAL A 57 3.97 10.18 8.56
C VAL A 57 3.71 8.67 8.41
N CYS A 58 2.51 8.30 7.96
CA CYS A 58 2.20 6.92 7.56
C CYS A 58 3.10 6.49 6.39
N GLY A 59 3.41 5.20 6.30
CA GLY A 59 4.03 4.66 5.09
C GLY A 59 3.01 4.38 3.99
N ASN A 60 3.40 3.53 3.04
CA ASN A 60 2.60 3.21 1.85
C ASN A 60 1.57 2.11 2.18
N CYS A 61 0.54 2.46 2.94
CA CYS A 61 -0.52 1.53 3.31
C CYS A 61 -1.56 1.36 2.20
N LYS A 62 -2.06 0.14 1.99
CA LYS A 62 -3.22 -0.11 1.12
C LYS A 62 -4.51 0.46 1.71
N GLY A 63 -5.25 1.26 0.93
CA GLY A 63 -6.57 1.77 1.32
C GLY A 63 -6.51 3.21 1.81
N ASP A 64 -6.39 3.41 3.14
CA ASP A 64 -6.04 4.69 3.79
C ASP A 64 -5.99 4.53 5.33
N LYS A 65 -5.22 5.42 5.98
CA LYS A 65 -4.88 5.53 7.42
C LYS A 65 -4.13 4.35 8.04
N CYS A 66 -2.87 4.61 8.38
CA CYS A 66 -2.15 3.78 9.33
C CYS A 66 -2.70 3.95 10.76
N ASN A 67 -2.41 2.98 11.63
CA ASN A 67 -2.80 3.02 13.03
C ASN A 67 -2.18 4.25 13.72
N GLN A 68 -3.01 5.03 14.41
CA GLN A 68 -2.58 6.30 15.00
C GLN A 68 -1.48 6.18 16.06
N ASP A 69 -1.39 5.06 16.77
CA ASP A 69 -0.45 4.91 17.89
C ASP A 69 0.85 4.21 17.45
N THR A 70 0.74 3.31 16.47
CA THR A 70 1.84 2.43 16.06
C THR A 70 2.35 2.66 14.63
N GLY A 71 1.59 3.38 13.80
CA GLY A 71 1.90 3.57 12.38
C GLY A 71 1.64 2.34 11.51
N ALA A 72 1.07 1.27 12.08
CA ALA A 72 0.88 0.00 11.39
C ALA A 72 -0.23 0.05 10.31
N CYS A 73 -0.01 -0.59 9.17
CA CYS A 73 -0.99 -0.69 8.09
C CYS A 73 -1.84 -1.97 8.24
N ALA A 74 -3.14 -1.83 8.53
CA ALA A 74 -4.02 -2.98 8.77
C ALA A 74 -4.27 -3.83 7.51
N SER A 75 -4.34 -3.19 6.34
CA SER A 75 -4.57 -3.84 5.04
C SER A 75 -3.28 -4.27 4.34
N GLY A 76 -2.13 -4.16 5.02
CA GLY A 76 -0.82 -4.36 4.42
C GLY A 76 -0.34 -3.18 3.58
N CYS A 77 0.73 -3.43 2.81
CA CYS A 77 1.46 -2.41 2.06
C CYS A 77 1.06 -2.34 0.60
N ASP A 78 1.19 -1.16 0.03
CA ASP A 78 1.20 -0.95 -1.41
C ASP A 78 2.35 -1.73 -2.06
N ASP A 79 2.17 -1.99 -3.34
CA ASP A 79 3.11 -2.75 -4.14
C ASP A 79 4.50 -2.10 -4.10
N GLY A 80 5.52 -2.92 -3.86
CA GLY A 80 6.92 -2.50 -3.72
C GLY A 80 7.36 -2.14 -2.29
N TYR A 81 6.48 -2.21 -1.29
CA TYR A 81 6.82 -1.97 0.12
C TYR A 81 6.48 -3.15 1.02
N TYR A 82 7.22 -3.27 2.11
CA TYR A 82 7.00 -4.20 3.21
C TYR A 82 7.31 -3.54 4.56
N SER A 83 7.20 -4.34 5.63
CA SER A 83 7.23 -3.96 7.06
C SER A 83 5.87 -3.58 7.63
N LEU A 84 5.77 -3.58 8.95
CA LEU A 84 4.52 -3.25 9.67
C LEU A 84 3.98 -1.86 9.31
N THR A 85 4.88 -0.92 9.01
CA THR A 85 4.56 0.48 8.69
C THR A 85 4.72 0.82 7.20
N CYS A 86 5.04 -0.17 6.35
CA CYS A 86 5.16 0.01 4.89
C CYS A 86 6.14 1.11 4.45
N THR A 87 7.21 1.27 5.23
CA THR A 87 8.29 2.24 4.98
C THR A 87 9.51 1.60 4.31
N THR A 88 9.58 0.27 4.27
CA THR A 88 10.74 -0.45 3.74
C THR A 88 10.45 -0.91 2.32
N PRO A 89 11.20 -0.46 1.30
CA PRO A 89 10.99 -0.92 -0.06
C PRO A 89 11.49 -2.35 -0.25
N CYS A 90 10.85 -3.11 -1.14
CA CYS A 90 11.35 -4.43 -1.56
C CYS A 90 12.80 -4.35 -2.06
N ARG A 91 13.56 -5.43 -1.87
CA ARG A 91 15.00 -5.46 -2.19
C ARG A 91 15.29 -5.19 -3.66
N TYR A 92 14.45 -5.68 -4.56
CA TYR A 92 14.64 -5.60 -6.00
C TYR A 92 13.56 -4.72 -6.65
N SER A 93 13.99 -3.78 -7.48
CA SER A 93 13.10 -2.81 -8.14
C SER A 93 12.12 -3.44 -9.14
N GLY A 94 12.41 -4.65 -9.63
CA GLY A 94 11.54 -5.43 -10.50
C GLY A 94 10.39 -6.13 -9.77
N CYS A 95 10.35 -6.09 -8.44
CA CYS A 95 9.35 -6.79 -7.65
C CYS A 95 8.12 -5.91 -7.41
N GLN A 96 6.95 -6.50 -7.63
CA GLN A 96 5.67 -5.87 -7.39
C GLN A 96 5.23 -6.11 -5.95
N ALA A 97 5.41 -7.31 -5.41
CA ALA A 97 5.23 -7.60 -3.99
C ALA A 97 6.39 -8.43 -3.47
N CYS A 98 6.71 -8.23 -2.19
CA CYS A 98 7.71 -8.99 -1.46
C CYS A 98 7.16 -9.44 -0.10
N ASP A 99 7.83 -10.43 0.49
CA ASP A 99 7.54 -10.90 1.84
C ASP A 99 8.13 -9.96 2.92
N ASN A 100 8.03 -10.37 4.19
CA ASN A 100 8.54 -9.61 5.33
C ASN A 100 10.08 -9.55 5.42
N LEU A 101 10.79 -10.33 4.61
CA LEU A 101 12.25 -10.29 4.46
C LEU A 101 12.69 -9.45 3.25
N GLY A 102 11.73 -8.94 2.48
CA GLY A 102 11.96 -8.18 1.26
C GLY A 102 12.26 -9.05 0.03
N GLU A 103 12.03 -10.36 0.12
CA GLU A 103 12.20 -11.32 -0.99
C GLU A 103 10.95 -11.36 -1.87
N CYS A 104 11.14 -11.53 -3.17
CA CYS A 104 10.06 -11.29 -4.13
C CYS A 104 9.06 -12.44 -4.18
N VAL A 105 7.78 -12.10 -4.07
CA VAL A 105 6.66 -13.05 -4.24
C VAL A 105 5.94 -12.84 -5.57
N SER A 106 6.04 -11.66 -6.16
CA SER A 106 5.54 -11.37 -7.50
C SER A 106 6.40 -10.32 -8.22
N CYS A 107 6.54 -10.49 -9.54
CA CYS A 107 7.27 -9.58 -10.40
C CYS A 107 6.35 -8.55 -11.02
N LYS A 108 6.89 -7.35 -11.28
CA LYS A 108 6.26 -6.35 -12.15
C LYS A 108 6.12 -6.93 -13.56
N GLN A 109 5.18 -6.37 -14.33
CA GLN A 109 4.95 -6.78 -15.70
C GLN A 109 6.25 -6.78 -16.54
N GLY A 110 6.48 -7.86 -17.28
CA GLY A 110 7.65 -8.02 -18.15
C GLY A 110 8.93 -8.48 -17.45
N LYS A 111 8.90 -8.72 -16.13
CA LYS A 111 10.02 -9.30 -15.36
C LYS A 111 9.76 -10.76 -14.98
N TYR A 112 10.81 -11.57 -14.90
CA TYR A 112 10.74 -12.97 -14.45
C TYR A 112 12.02 -13.36 -13.67
N ASP A 113 12.07 -14.61 -13.21
CA ASP A 113 13.00 -15.19 -12.24
C ASP A 113 12.60 -14.93 -10.77
N THR A 114 13.33 -15.55 -9.84
CA THR A 114 13.03 -15.45 -8.39
C THR A 114 13.35 -14.08 -7.80
N LEU A 115 14.16 -13.26 -8.47
CA LEU A 115 14.58 -11.92 -8.04
C LEU A 115 13.98 -10.81 -8.92
N CYS A 116 13.11 -11.16 -9.86
CA CYS A 116 12.55 -10.31 -10.91
C CYS A 116 13.61 -9.47 -11.66
N SER A 117 14.78 -10.06 -11.90
CA SER A 117 15.92 -9.33 -12.49
C SER A 117 15.88 -9.34 -14.02
N LEU A 118 15.44 -10.44 -14.61
CA LEU A 118 15.43 -10.66 -16.07
C LEU A 118 14.16 -10.11 -16.74
N ASN A 119 14.29 -9.65 -17.99
CA ASN A 119 13.14 -9.19 -18.79
C ASN A 119 12.65 -10.28 -19.72
N CYS A 120 11.33 -10.44 -19.85
CA CYS A 120 10.70 -11.39 -20.78
C CYS A 120 11.16 -11.22 -22.24
N SER A 121 11.46 -9.99 -22.65
CA SER A 121 11.86 -9.63 -24.01
C SER A 121 13.17 -10.29 -24.46
N ASP A 122 13.98 -10.80 -23.53
CA ASP A 122 15.29 -11.38 -23.85
C ASP A 122 15.20 -12.85 -24.33
N LYS A 123 14.01 -13.50 -24.24
CA LYS A 123 13.77 -14.92 -24.65
C LYS A 123 12.40 -15.25 -25.25
N CYS A 124 11.43 -14.33 -25.31
CA CYS A 124 10.10 -14.60 -25.89
C CYS A 124 10.06 -14.33 -27.40
N HIS A 125 10.12 -15.39 -28.22
CA HIS A 125 10.13 -15.30 -29.69
C HIS A 125 8.72 -15.09 -30.31
N GLY A 126 7.82 -14.35 -29.65
CA GLY A 126 6.44 -14.16 -30.09
C GLY A 126 5.75 -12.96 -29.43
N GLN A 127 5.04 -12.16 -30.23
CA GLN A 127 4.45 -10.86 -29.87
C GLN A 127 3.24 -10.93 -28.91
N ARG A 128 3.40 -11.51 -27.71
CA ARG A 128 2.45 -11.34 -26.59
C ARG A 128 3.23 -11.13 -25.30
N THR A 129 3.11 -9.94 -24.74
CA THR A 129 3.78 -9.44 -23.53
C THR A 129 3.19 -9.95 -22.21
N ASP A 130 2.25 -10.90 -22.26
CA ASP A 130 1.21 -10.98 -21.23
C ASP A 130 1.28 -12.25 -20.36
N ALA A 131 2.23 -13.18 -20.58
CA ALA A 131 2.27 -14.43 -19.80
C ALA A 131 3.67 -15.07 -19.68
N CYS A 132 4.64 -14.34 -19.12
CA CYS A 132 5.76 -15.01 -18.45
C CYS A 132 5.35 -15.33 -17.02
N THR A 133 5.39 -16.60 -16.64
CA THR A 133 5.33 -16.95 -15.21
C THR A 133 6.65 -16.53 -14.53
N ALA A 134 6.63 -16.36 -13.19
CA ALA A 134 7.84 -16.04 -12.41
C ALA A 134 9.00 -17.04 -12.63
N LEU A 135 8.71 -18.25 -13.13
CA LEU A 135 9.69 -19.29 -13.46
C LEU A 135 10.20 -19.24 -14.92
N GLY A 136 9.88 -18.18 -15.68
CA GLY A 136 10.30 -18.03 -17.08
C GLY A 136 9.65 -19.03 -18.04
N ARG A 137 8.56 -19.70 -17.63
CA ARG A 137 7.77 -20.57 -18.52
C ARG A 137 6.65 -19.74 -19.14
N MET A 138 6.54 -19.79 -20.46
CA MET A 138 5.36 -19.31 -21.19
C MET A 138 4.21 -20.26 -20.83
N GLU A 139 3.27 -19.83 -19.99
CA GLU A 139 2.00 -20.56 -19.94
C GLU A 139 1.26 -20.25 -21.22
N SER A 140 1.08 -21.30 -22.03
CA SER A 140 0.07 -21.27 -23.07
C SER A 140 -1.24 -20.93 -22.37
N VAL A 141 -1.88 -19.82 -22.75
CA VAL A 141 -3.29 -19.59 -22.43
C VAL A 141 -4.10 -20.63 -23.22
N VAL A 142 -4.05 -21.86 -22.75
CA VAL A 142 -4.85 -23.00 -23.19
C VAL A 142 -5.46 -23.55 -21.91
N LYS A 143 -6.71 -23.13 -21.67
CA LYS A 143 -7.64 -23.45 -20.55
C LYS A 143 -7.56 -22.40 -19.43
N ALA A 144 -8.63 -21.68 -19.05
CA ALA A 144 -10.04 -21.92 -19.28
C ALA A 144 -10.86 -20.63 -19.13
N SER A 145 -11.67 -20.32 -20.14
CA SER A 145 -12.98 -19.70 -19.95
C SER A 145 -13.97 -20.51 -20.76
N ALA A 146 -14.84 -21.24 -20.06
CA ALA A 146 -16.09 -21.82 -20.51
C ALA A 146 -16.09 -22.95 -21.57
N PHE A 147 -16.75 -24.02 -21.16
CA PHE A 147 -17.27 -25.14 -21.92
C PHE A 147 -18.36 -24.66 -22.91
N LEU A 148 -18.29 -25.15 -24.16
CA LEU A 148 -19.27 -25.10 -25.27
C LEU A 148 -19.52 -23.74 -25.95
N VAL A 149 -19.10 -23.61 -27.21
CA VAL A 149 -19.95 -23.48 -28.42
C VAL A 149 -19.06 -23.59 -29.68
N THR A 150 -19.30 -24.69 -30.40
CA THR A 150 -19.13 -24.99 -31.84
C THR A 150 -17.88 -24.55 -32.62
N SER A 151 -17.22 -25.56 -33.22
CA SER A 151 -16.82 -25.63 -34.63
C SER A 151 -17.06 -24.35 -35.44
N ASP A 152 -16.01 -23.69 -35.92
CA ASP A 152 -15.73 -23.59 -37.36
C ASP A 152 -14.62 -22.56 -37.70
N GLN A 153 -13.70 -23.02 -38.56
CA GLN A 153 -12.88 -22.26 -39.53
C GLN A 153 -11.92 -21.14 -39.07
N HIS A 154 -10.66 -21.53 -38.79
CA HIS A 154 -9.53 -20.95 -39.56
C HIS A 154 -8.29 -21.87 -39.51
N ALA A 155 -8.33 -22.94 -40.31
CA ALA A 155 -7.14 -23.69 -40.68
C ALA A 155 -7.19 -23.94 -42.19
N ARG A 156 -6.23 -23.34 -42.91
CA ARG A 156 -5.57 -23.73 -44.19
C ARG A 156 -5.07 -22.45 -44.87
N SER A 157 -3.88 -22.37 -45.44
CA SER A 157 -2.94 -23.39 -45.93
C SER A 157 -1.52 -23.02 -45.46
N ASP A 158 -0.66 -23.97 -45.12
CA ASP A 158 0.21 -24.62 -46.10
C ASP A 158 0.77 -25.96 -45.59
N ALA A 159 1.25 -26.74 -46.56
CA ALA A 159 2.01 -27.99 -46.47
C ALA A 159 1.22 -29.29 -46.75
N MET A 160 1.41 -29.71 -48.00
CA MET A 160 1.19 -31.05 -48.55
C MET A 160 1.92 -32.13 -47.75
N ALA A 161 1.25 -33.25 -47.50
CA ALA A 161 1.91 -34.54 -47.31
C ALA A 161 1.04 -35.65 -47.92
N THR A 162 1.43 -36.07 -49.12
CA THR A 162 0.99 -37.32 -49.75
C THR A 162 1.56 -38.49 -48.95
N ALA A 163 0.70 -39.41 -48.53
CA ALA A 163 1.09 -40.78 -48.20
C ALA A 163 -0.08 -41.72 -48.49
N VAL A 164 0.24 -42.74 -49.29
CA VAL A 164 -0.57 -43.88 -49.80
C VAL A 164 -1.46 -43.58 -51.00
#